data_AF-A0AA37GBI9-F1
#
_entry.id   AF-A0AA37GBI9-F1
#
_cell.length_a   1.000
_cell.length_b   1.000
_cell.length_c   1.000
_cell.angle_alpha   90.00
_cell.angle_beta   90.00
_cell.angle_gamma   90.00
#
_symmetry.space_group_name_H-M   'P 1'
#
loop_
_entity.id
_entity.type
_entity.pdbx_description
1 polymer ?
#
loop_
_entity_poly.entity_id
_entity_poly.type
_entity_poly.pdbx_seq_one_letter_code
_entity_poly.pdbx_strand_id
1 'polypeptide(L)'
;MWFTLWQSTLSAVYSLLTSYIAAGIGSSGWYFLGGGFSAVTFIFAVFMVPETKYDRPLAAYQGHTAQVSHFVSSSGPGVDDTTGIYTEMLTRKTTTEPRQLDLVNFKPRTLASDLRLLTQKPDWKEGWQCCTGMAIVTFFPDMMWALLLNGLTIGVNIALGTTYGEILQHAPYNWSSSVVSFALTGQIVVAFLALPLLGRGSDWVIRFFARRNGGIHRPEYRLIPLIIPVIVGTLASVIYGQAAEHPDRYHWFAIVFSLNAYYFAFVGANQVGITYALDAYPTRSGPVLVIICAMRGVISFGTSYGVTPFINSLGYDGAFGIYGALTAGLGAIGILVFIWGTQIRALVAKWAIANITTTPSYNH
;
A
#
# COMPACT_ATOMS: atom_id res chain seq x y z
N MET A 1 0.77 -11.56 -4.33
CA MET A 1 -0.28 -12.30 -3.58
C MET A 1 0.30 -13.20 -2.51
N TRP A 2 1.13 -14.21 -2.82
CA TRP A 2 1.69 -15.12 -1.80
C TRP A 2 2.56 -14.42 -0.77
N PHE A 3 3.38 -13.45 -1.19
CA PHE A 3 4.16 -12.63 -0.27
C PHE A 3 3.29 -11.88 0.75
N THR A 4 2.20 -11.25 0.28
CA THR A 4 1.25 -10.52 1.12
C THR A 4 0.51 -11.44 2.09
N LEU A 5 0.18 -12.67 1.68
CA LEU A 5 -0.38 -13.70 2.58
C LEU A 5 0.58 -13.95 3.74
N TRP A 6 1.82 -14.33 3.41
CA TRP A 6 2.82 -14.66 4.42
C TRP A 6 3.09 -13.50 5.36
N GLN A 7 3.22 -12.28 4.81
CA GLN A 7 3.39 -11.07 5.61
C GLN A 7 2.23 -10.84 6.58
N SER A 8 0.98 -10.89 6.10
CA SER A 8 -0.20 -10.67 6.94
C SER A 8 -0.38 -11.77 7.98
N THR A 9 -0.15 -13.02 7.62
CA THR A 9 -0.24 -14.16 8.56
C THR A 9 0.84 -14.08 9.63
N LEU A 10 2.10 -13.80 9.27
CA LEU A 10 3.18 -13.63 10.24
C LEU A 10 2.92 -12.45 11.18
N SER A 11 2.41 -11.33 10.66
CA SER A 11 2.02 -10.16 11.47
C SER A 11 0.89 -10.48 12.44
N ALA A 12 -0.13 -11.23 12.00
CA ALA A 12 -1.23 -11.66 12.85
C ALA A 12 -0.79 -12.63 13.94
N VAL A 13 0.10 -13.59 13.61
CA VAL A 13 0.70 -14.51 14.59
C VAL A 13 1.53 -13.75 15.62
N TYR A 14 2.35 -12.78 15.18
CA TYR A 14 3.11 -11.92 16.09
C TYR A 14 2.19 -11.12 17.03
N SER A 15 1.11 -10.55 16.49
CA SER A 15 0.13 -9.79 17.28
C SER A 15 -0.59 -10.67 18.31
N LEU A 16 -0.84 -11.94 18.00
CA LEU A 16 -1.42 -12.91 18.92
C LEU A 16 -0.45 -13.29 20.06
N LEU A 17 0.83 -13.48 19.73
CA LEU A 17 1.87 -13.84 20.70
C LEU A 17 2.27 -12.67 21.61
N THR A 18 2.00 -11.44 21.19
CA THR A 18 2.30 -10.21 21.95
C THR A 18 1.76 -10.27 23.38
N SER A 19 0.54 -10.79 23.54
CA SER A 19 -0.13 -11.11 24.82
C SER A 19 0.78 -11.80 25.84
N TYR A 20 1.27 -12.95 25.42
CA TYR A 20 2.10 -13.85 26.23
C TYR A 20 3.50 -13.31 26.45
N ILE A 21 4.08 -12.69 25.43
CA ILE A 21 5.44 -12.16 25.53
C ILE A 21 5.47 -10.95 26.48
N ALA A 22 4.46 -10.08 26.41
CA ALA A 22 4.31 -8.96 27.34
C ALA A 22 4.10 -9.43 28.79
N ALA A 23 3.31 -10.50 28.99
CA ALA A 23 3.11 -11.09 30.32
C ALA A 23 4.39 -11.71 30.91
N GLY A 24 5.26 -12.29 30.07
CA GLY A 24 6.49 -12.94 30.51
C GLY A 24 7.69 -12.01 30.72
N ILE A 25 7.90 -11.03 29.83
CA ILE A 25 9.11 -10.18 29.80
C ILE A 25 8.83 -8.75 30.30
N GLY A 26 7.56 -8.41 30.54
CA GLY A 26 7.14 -7.06 30.92
C GLY A 26 7.20 -6.05 29.76
N SER A 27 6.67 -4.85 29.99
CA SER A 27 6.56 -3.80 28.95
C SER A 27 7.93 -3.32 28.44
N SER A 28 8.93 -3.19 29.32
CA SER A 28 10.29 -2.79 28.92
C SER A 28 10.97 -3.86 28.06
N GLY A 29 10.81 -5.14 28.40
CA GLY A 29 11.38 -6.26 27.65
C GLY A 29 10.80 -6.41 26.24
N TRP A 30 9.52 -6.07 26.08
CA TRP A 30 8.86 -6.05 24.77
C TRP A 30 9.53 -5.09 23.77
N TYR A 31 9.91 -3.89 24.22
CA TYR A 31 10.63 -2.93 23.38
C TYR A 31 12.03 -3.40 22.99
N PHE A 32 12.76 -4.04 23.92
CA PHE A 32 14.08 -4.62 23.62
C PHE A 32 14.00 -5.77 22.62
N LEU A 33 12.98 -6.62 22.72
CA LEU A 33 12.74 -7.72 21.78
C LEU A 33 12.43 -7.19 20.37
N GLY A 34 11.58 -6.17 20.25
CA GLY A 34 11.32 -5.48 18.99
C GLY A 34 12.56 -4.82 18.39
N GLY A 35 13.38 -4.18 19.23
CA GLY A 35 14.68 -3.61 18.85
C GLY A 35 15.66 -4.68 18.35
N GLY A 36 15.72 -5.84 19.03
CA GLY A 36 16.53 -6.98 18.63
C GLY A 36 16.13 -7.54 17.26
N PHE A 37 14.84 -7.77 17.02
CA PHE A 37 14.36 -8.20 15.70
C PHE A 37 14.66 -7.18 14.61
N SER A 38 14.54 -5.89 14.91
CA SER A 38 14.88 -4.81 13.98
C SER A 38 16.38 -4.80 13.66
N ALA A 39 17.25 -5.01 14.65
CA ALA A 39 18.68 -5.11 14.46
C ALA A 39 19.08 -6.34 13.63
N VAL A 40 18.48 -7.50 13.90
CA VAL A 40 18.69 -8.71 13.09
C VAL A 40 18.24 -8.49 11.65
N THR A 41 17.08 -7.88 11.46
CA THR A 41 16.56 -7.54 10.12
C THR A 41 17.49 -6.56 9.40
N PHE A 42 18.05 -5.59 10.11
CA PHE A 42 19.05 -4.67 9.57
C PHE A 42 20.33 -5.40 9.12
N ILE A 43 20.84 -6.33 9.93
CA ILE A 43 21.99 -7.16 9.55
C ILE A 43 21.69 -7.97 8.29
N PHE A 44 20.53 -8.63 8.22
CA PHE A 44 20.12 -9.35 7.01
C PHE A 44 19.95 -8.43 5.81
N ALA A 45 19.39 -7.23 5.99
CA ALA A 45 19.22 -6.27 4.92
C ALA A 45 20.57 -5.85 4.32
N VAL A 46 21.60 -5.64 5.15
CA VAL A 46 22.96 -5.33 4.69
C VAL A 46 23.52 -6.43 3.78
N PHE A 47 23.30 -7.71 4.10
CA PHE A 47 23.87 -8.82 3.32
C PHE A 47 22.99 -9.30 2.16
N MET A 48 21.66 -9.22 2.27
CA MET A 48 20.72 -9.82 1.31
C MET A 48 20.04 -8.79 0.39
N VAL A 49 20.10 -7.49 0.69
CA VAL A 49 19.50 -6.45 -0.13
C VAL A 49 20.62 -5.63 -0.78
N PRO A 50 21.22 -6.13 -1.87
CA PRO A 50 22.26 -5.40 -2.57
C PRO A 50 21.71 -4.11 -3.19
N GLU A 51 22.55 -3.08 -3.29
CA GLU A 51 22.16 -1.81 -3.91
C GLU A 51 21.78 -2.03 -5.38
N THR A 52 20.53 -1.67 -5.74
CA THR A 52 19.97 -1.92 -7.07
C THR A 52 19.93 -0.67 -7.95
N LYS A 53 20.33 0.50 -7.43
CA LYS A 53 20.39 1.74 -8.22
C LYS A 53 21.27 1.55 -9.46
N TYR A 54 20.69 1.75 -10.64
CA TYR A 54 21.32 1.60 -11.94
C TYR A 54 20.80 2.65 -12.91
N ASP A 55 21.67 3.45 -13.55
CA ASP A 55 21.30 4.48 -14.52
C ASP A 55 20.74 3.85 -15.78
N ARG A 56 19.41 3.88 -15.91
CA ARG A 56 18.71 3.32 -17.07
C ARG A 56 18.72 4.35 -18.19
N PRO A 57 19.14 3.99 -19.41
CA PRO A 57 19.03 4.87 -20.56
C PRO A 57 17.54 5.17 -20.85
N LEU A 58 17.24 6.37 -21.36
CA LEU A 58 15.87 6.82 -21.65
C LEU A 58 15.11 5.86 -22.58
N ALA A 59 15.80 5.19 -23.50
CA ALA A 59 15.24 4.14 -24.34
C ALA A 59 14.60 3.01 -23.50
N ALA A 60 15.27 2.58 -22.42
CA ALA A 60 14.78 1.52 -21.54
C ALA A 60 13.51 1.93 -20.77
N TYR A 61 13.29 3.23 -20.50
CA TYR A 61 12.05 3.72 -19.88
C TYR A 61 10.86 3.66 -20.83
N GLN A 62 11.09 3.82 -22.14
CA GLN A 62 10.04 3.70 -23.16
C GLN A 62 9.78 2.25 -23.59
N GLY A 63 10.46 1.27 -22.98
CA GLY A 63 10.39 -0.13 -23.39
C GLY A 63 11.09 -0.40 -24.73
N HIS A 64 11.97 0.51 -25.15
CA HIS A 64 12.76 0.37 -26.36
C HIS A 64 14.20 0.02 -26.01
N THR A 65 14.80 -0.90 -26.75
CA THR A 65 16.24 -1.05 -26.77
C THR A 65 16.78 -0.33 -28.00
N ALA A 66 17.64 0.66 -27.81
CA ALA A 66 18.56 1.06 -28.87
C ALA A 66 19.52 -0.11 -29.06
N GLN A 67 19.26 -0.99 -30.03
CA GLN A 67 20.30 -1.89 -30.49
C GLN A 67 21.31 -1.05 -31.27
N VAL A 68 22.59 -1.30 -30.99
CA VAL A 68 23.71 -0.83 -31.79
C VAL A 68 23.36 -1.08 -33.26
N SER A 69 23.49 -0.04 -34.08
CA SER A 69 23.22 -0.03 -35.51
C SER A 69 23.71 -1.30 -36.20
N HIS A 70 22.79 -2.10 -36.74
CA HIS A 70 23.15 -3.15 -37.69
C HIS A 70 23.42 -2.51 -39.06
N PHE A 71 24.57 -2.83 -39.65
CA PHE A 71 24.90 -2.45 -41.03
C PHE A 71 23.92 -3.15 -41.97
N VAL A 72 22.93 -2.43 -42.50
CA VAL A 72 22.09 -2.93 -43.59
C VAL A 72 22.81 -2.55 -44.88
N SER A 73 23.59 -3.48 -45.43
CA SER A 73 24.04 -3.38 -46.82
C SER A 73 22.81 -3.48 -47.71
N SER A 74 22.37 -2.36 -48.30
CA SER A 74 21.42 -2.40 -49.41
C SER A 74 22.13 -2.97 -50.63
N SER A 75 22.18 -4.29 -50.78
CA SER A 75 22.65 -4.93 -52.00
C SER A 75 21.58 -4.79 -53.09
N GLY A 76 21.53 -3.62 -53.73
CA GLY A 76 20.83 -3.36 -54.98
C GLY A 76 21.83 -2.84 -56.01
N PRO A 77 21.70 -3.17 -57.31
CA PRO A 77 22.68 -2.74 -58.31
C PRO A 77 22.58 -1.22 -58.51
N GLY A 78 23.62 -0.47 -58.11
CA GLY A 78 23.77 0.95 -58.44
C GLY A 78 23.63 1.98 -57.30
N VAL A 79 23.87 1.61 -56.04
CA VAL A 79 23.93 2.58 -54.92
C VAL A 79 25.38 2.63 -54.40
N ASP A 80 25.96 3.83 -54.36
CA ASP A 80 27.30 4.09 -53.81
C ASP A 80 27.38 3.68 -52.33
N ASP A 81 28.43 2.91 -52.00
CA ASP A 81 28.71 2.31 -50.67
C ASP A 81 29.05 3.34 -49.55
N THR A 82 28.90 4.64 -49.80
CA THR A 82 29.40 5.71 -48.91
C THR A 82 28.36 6.43 -48.05
N THR A 83 27.07 6.11 -48.17
CA THR A 83 26.03 6.68 -47.29
C THR A 83 25.31 5.61 -46.49
N GLY A 84 25.96 5.13 -45.44
CA GLY A 84 25.30 4.31 -44.42
C GLY A 84 24.27 5.15 -43.66
N ILE A 85 22.98 4.93 -43.93
CA ILE A 85 21.88 5.54 -43.18
C ILE A 85 21.73 4.74 -41.87
N TYR A 86 22.09 5.36 -40.75
CA TYR A 86 21.79 4.83 -39.42
C TYR A 86 20.28 4.93 -39.18
N THR A 87 19.53 3.87 -39.44
CA THR A 87 18.14 3.78 -39.00
C THR A 87 18.13 3.13 -37.62
N GLU A 88 17.94 3.92 -36.57
CA GLU A 88 17.64 3.39 -35.23
C GLU A 88 16.28 2.68 -35.28
N MET A 89 16.28 1.35 -35.37
CA MET A 89 15.06 0.57 -35.21
C MET A 89 14.79 0.33 -33.73
N LEU A 90 13.83 1.07 -33.18
CA LEU A 90 13.32 0.88 -31.82
C LEU A 90 12.45 -0.39 -31.77
N THR A 91 13.03 -1.53 -31.37
CA THR A 91 12.25 -2.76 -31.17
C THR A 91 11.63 -2.79 -29.77
N ARG A 92 10.30 -3.01 -29.70
CA ARG A 92 9.56 -3.21 -28.44
C ARG A 92 9.83 -4.61 -27.91
N LYS A 93 10.71 -4.75 -26.92
CA LYS A 93 10.98 -6.05 -26.28
C LYS A 93 9.92 -6.40 -25.23
N THR A 94 9.40 -7.62 -25.30
CA THR A 94 8.46 -8.19 -24.32
C THR A 94 9.22 -8.96 -23.23
N THR A 95 8.61 -9.16 -22.05
CA THR A 95 9.18 -9.87 -20.87
C THR A 95 9.73 -11.28 -21.15
N THR A 96 9.38 -11.89 -22.28
CA THR A 96 9.76 -13.25 -22.70
C THR A 96 11.13 -13.36 -23.38
N GLU A 97 11.78 -12.25 -23.74
CA GLU A 97 13.11 -12.31 -24.38
C GLU A 97 14.24 -12.25 -23.35
N PRO A 98 15.18 -13.24 -23.34
CA PRO A 98 16.33 -13.20 -22.44
C PRO A 98 17.25 -12.01 -22.81
N ARG A 99 17.57 -11.17 -21.83
CA ARG A 99 18.54 -10.09 -22.00
C ARG A 99 19.94 -10.69 -22.06
N GLN A 100 20.66 -10.46 -23.15
CA GLN A 100 22.09 -10.73 -23.19
C GLN A 100 22.77 -9.74 -22.24
N LEU A 101 23.46 -10.28 -21.24
CA LEU A 101 24.23 -9.49 -20.28
C LEU A 101 25.46 -8.95 -21.01
N ASP A 102 25.61 -7.63 -21.03
CA ASP A 102 26.81 -6.97 -21.56
C ASP A 102 27.96 -7.12 -20.56
N LEU A 103 28.70 -8.23 -20.70
CA LEU A 103 29.89 -8.53 -19.89
C LEU A 103 31.15 -7.80 -20.39
N VAL A 104 31.07 -7.09 -21.52
CA VAL A 104 32.19 -6.36 -22.12
C VAL A 104 32.35 -5.00 -21.45
N ASN A 105 31.24 -4.28 -21.27
CA ASN A 105 31.24 -2.98 -20.60
C ASN A 105 31.05 -3.08 -19.07
N PHE A 106 30.37 -4.13 -18.57
CA PHE A 106 30.09 -4.30 -17.15
C PHE A 106 30.63 -5.62 -16.60
N LYS A 107 31.50 -5.54 -15.59
CA LYS A 107 32.02 -6.74 -14.90
C LYS A 107 30.89 -7.51 -14.19
N PRO A 108 30.99 -8.84 -14.08
CA PRO A 108 30.04 -9.64 -13.31
C PRO A 108 29.95 -9.16 -11.86
N ARG A 109 28.73 -9.00 -11.34
CA ARG A 109 28.48 -8.57 -9.96
C ARG A 109 29.01 -9.61 -8.98
N THR A 110 29.75 -9.14 -7.99
CA THR A 110 30.29 -9.93 -6.88
C THR A 110 29.67 -9.43 -5.59
N LEU A 111 29.60 -10.26 -4.54
CA LEU A 111 29.06 -9.84 -3.24
C LEU A 111 29.76 -8.59 -2.68
N ALA A 112 31.06 -8.44 -2.92
CA ALA A 112 31.81 -7.24 -2.54
C ALA A 112 31.46 -6.00 -3.39
N SER A 113 31.07 -6.18 -4.65
CA SER A 113 30.56 -5.11 -5.50
C SER A 113 29.14 -4.70 -5.10
N ASP A 114 28.33 -5.64 -4.66
CA ASP A 114 26.93 -5.47 -4.27
C ASP A 114 26.77 -4.88 -2.86
N LEU A 115 27.76 -5.10 -1.97
CA LEU A 115 27.88 -4.51 -0.63
C LEU A 115 28.44 -3.08 -0.62
N ARG A 116 28.71 -2.47 -1.77
CA ARG A 116 29.17 -1.08 -1.83
C ARG A 116 28.03 -0.14 -1.39
N LEU A 117 28.21 0.53 -0.26
CA LEU A 117 27.23 1.47 0.32
C LEU A 117 26.89 2.66 -0.60
N LEU A 118 27.81 3.06 -1.48
CA LEU A 118 27.64 4.22 -2.38
C LEU A 118 28.15 3.87 -3.77
N THR A 119 27.34 3.12 -4.52
CA THR A 119 27.67 2.70 -5.89
C THR A 119 27.49 3.84 -6.90
N GLN A 120 26.58 4.77 -6.61
CA GLN A 120 26.18 5.88 -7.47
C GLN A 120 26.13 7.18 -6.67
N LYS A 121 26.40 8.32 -7.33
CA LYS A 121 26.33 9.63 -6.66
C LYS A 121 24.87 9.91 -6.23
N PRO A 122 24.63 10.39 -4.99
CA PRO A 122 23.30 10.77 -4.56
C PRO A 122 22.84 12.00 -5.34
N ASP A 123 21.71 11.88 -6.04
CA ASP A 123 21.09 13.01 -6.73
C ASP A 123 20.12 13.71 -5.77
N TRP A 124 20.64 14.70 -5.06
CA TRP A 124 19.86 15.52 -4.12
C TRP A 124 18.76 16.33 -4.80
N LYS A 125 18.93 16.68 -6.08
CA LYS A 125 17.93 17.41 -6.85
C LYS A 125 16.72 16.54 -7.12
N GLU A 126 16.95 15.27 -7.46
CA GLU A 126 15.89 14.29 -7.64
C GLU A 126 15.16 13.96 -6.33
N GLY A 127 15.88 13.90 -5.21
CA GLY A 127 15.27 13.78 -3.88
C GLY A 127 14.34 14.96 -3.56
N TRP A 128 14.77 16.19 -3.85
CA TRP A 128 13.93 17.38 -3.70
C TRP A 128 12.72 17.38 -4.65
N GLN A 129 12.90 16.91 -5.89
CA GLN A 129 11.80 16.73 -6.85
C GLN A 129 10.80 15.67 -6.36
N CYS A 130 11.26 14.61 -5.71
CA CYS A 130 10.39 13.64 -5.06
C CYS A 130 9.56 14.29 -3.94
N CYS A 131 10.20 15.07 -3.05
CA CYS A 131 9.51 15.80 -1.98
C CYS A 131 8.46 16.79 -2.49
N THR A 132 8.81 17.59 -3.48
CA THR A 132 7.85 18.52 -4.12
C THR A 132 6.75 17.78 -4.86
N GLY A 133 7.08 16.65 -5.51
CA GLY A 133 6.12 15.75 -6.14
C GLY A 133 5.10 15.19 -5.14
N MET A 134 5.57 14.74 -3.97
CA MET A 134 4.71 14.28 -2.87
C MET A 134 3.76 15.37 -2.38
N ALA A 135 4.28 16.59 -2.17
CA ALA A 135 3.46 17.72 -1.73
C ALA A 135 2.34 18.04 -2.74
N ILE A 136 2.66 18.13 -4.03
CA ILE A 136 1.67 18.42 -5.09
C ILE A 136 0.58 17.34 -5.13
N VAL A 137 0.98 16.06 -5.12
CA VAL A 137 0.02 14.95 -5.25
C VAL A 137 -0.88 14.81 -4.03
N THR A 138 -0.42 15.23 -2.84
CA THR A 138 -1.24 15.25 -1.62
C THR A 138 -2.50 16.10 -1.78
N PHE A 139 -2.41 17.21 -2.52
CA PHE A 139 -3.52 18.14 -2.73
C PHE A 139 -4.46 17.74 -3.88
N PHE A 140 -4.20 16.62 -4.55
CA PHE A 140 -5.14 16.12 -5.55
C PHE A 140 -6.40 15.58 -4.84
N PRO A 141 -7.62 16.00 -5.22
CA PRO A 141 -8.84 15.66 -4.48
C PRO A 141 -9.08 14.15 -4.33
N ASP A 142 -8.79 13.38 -5.37
CA ASP A 142 -8.89 11.92 -5.39
C ASP A 142 -7.85 11.25 -4.49
N MET A 143 -6.61 11.76 -4.49
CA MET A 143 -5.55 11.30 -3.61
C MET A 143 -5.89 11.64 -2.15
N MET A 144 -6.31 12.87 -1.87
CA MET A 144 -6.69 13.32 -0.53
C MET A 144 -7.82 12.45 0.04
N TRP A 145 -8.82 12.14 -0.77
CA TRP A 145 -9.85 11.17 -0.37
C TRP A 145 -9.26 9.79 -0.05
N ALA A 146 -8.39 9.25 -0.90
CA ALA A 146 -7.76 7.95 -0.68
C ALA A 146 -6.90 7.95 0.61
N LEU A 147 -6.17 9.03 0.86
CA LEU A 147 -5.37 9.27 2.07
C LEU A 147 -6.24 9.31 3.33
N LEU A 148 -7.34 10.05 3.28
CA LEU A 148 -8.29 10.17 4.38
C LEU A 148 -8.96 8.83 4.69
N LEU A 149 -9.44 8.11 3.69
CA LEU A 149 -10.07 6.81 3.89
C LEU A 149 -9.09 5.78 4.46
N ASN A 150 -7.86 5.75 3.93
CA ASN A 150 -6.81 4.88 4.43
C ASN A 150 -6.44 5.21 5.87
N GLY A 151 -6.19 6.49 6.15
CA GLY A 151 -5.80 7.00 7.46
C GLY A 151 -6.88 6.81 8.52
N LEU A 152 -8.16 7.03 8.16
CA LEU A 152 -9.27 6.79 9.07
C LEU A 152 -9.39 5.30 9.39
N THR A 153 -9.39 4.43 8.38
CA THR A 153 -9.58 2.98 8.61
C THR A 153 -8.44 2.36 9.42
N ILE A 154 -7.18 2.78 9.25
CA ILE A 154 -6.12 2.31 10.17
C ILE A 154 -6.28 2.92 11.57
N GLY A 155 -6.67 4.18 11.69
CA GLY A 155 -6.84 4.87 12.96
C GLY A 155 -7.95 4.27 13.82
N VAL A 156 -9.09 3.95 13.21
CA VAL A 156 -10.20 3.25 13.86
C VAL A 156 -9.81 1.81 14.20
N ASN A 157 -9.06 1.12 13.34
CA ASN A 157 -8.55 -0.23 13.66
C ASN A 157 -7.62 -0.21 14.89
N ILE A 158 -6.74 0.79 15.00
CA ILE A 158 -5.89 0.98 16.17
C ILE A 158 -6.75 1.32 17.40
N ALA A 159 -7.74 2.21 17.28
CA ALA A 159 -8.66 2.56 18.36
C ALA A 159 -9.44 1.35 18.91
N LEU A 160 -9.95 0.48 18.04
CA LEU A 160 -10.54 -0.81 18.40
C LEU A 160 -9.49 -1.69 19.11
N GLY A 161 -8.28 -1.75 18.54
CA GLY A 161 -7.12 -2.48 19.07
C GLY A 161 -6.61 -1.99 20.43
N THR A 162 -6.84 -0.73 20.81
CA THR A 162 -6.42 -0.22 22.13
C THR A 162 -7.50 -0.36 23.19
N THR A 163 -8.77 -0.45 22.80
CA THR A 163 -9.92 -0.45 23.72
C THR A 163 -10.47 -1.86 24.02
N TYR A 164 -10.30 -2.82 23.10
CA TYR A 164 -10.90 -4.15 23.26
C TYR A 164 -10.43 -4.88 24.53
N GLY A 165 -9.17 -4.64 24.92
CA GLY A 165 -8.57 -5.26 26.07
C GLY A 165 -9.22 -4.81 27.38
N GLU A 166 -9.54 -3.54 27.50
CA GLU A 166 -10.22 -2.96 28.66
C GLU A 166 -11.65 -3.51 28.77
N ILE A 167 -12.40 -3.47 27.66
CA ILE A 167 -13.80 -3.91 27.63
C ILE A 167 -13.94 -5.41 27.99
N LEU A 168 -13.07 -6.28 27.45
CA LEU A 168 -13.15 -7.73 27.72
C LEU A 168 -12.66 -8.12 29.12
N GLN A 169 -11.78 -7.33 29.73
CA GLN A 169 -11.27 -7.60 31.08
C GLN A 169 -12.21 -7.13 32.18
N HIS A 170 -13.02 -6.09 31.93
CA HIS A 170 -14.02 -5.63 32.88
C HIS A 170 -15.25 -6.56 32.93
N ALA A 171 -16.03 -6.45 34.01
CA ALA A 171 -17.32 -7.13 34.12
C ALA A 171 -18.25 -6.64 32.99
N PRO A 172 -19.05 -7.53 32.37
CA PRO A 172 -19.41 -8.91 32.75
C PRO A 172 -18.51 -10.03 32.19
N TYR A 173 -17.56 -9.73 31.29
CA TYR A 173 -16.80 -10.78 30.59
C TYR A 173 -15.62 -11.33 31.39
N ASN A 174 -14.94 -10.49 32.20
CA ASN A 174 -13.86 -10.88 33.12
C ASN A 174 -12.79 -11.80 32.49
N TRP A 175 -12.38 -11.52 31.25
CA TRP A 175 -11.31 -12.29 30.61
C TRP A 175 -9.97 -12.07 31.32
N SER A 176 -9.17 -13.13 31.42
CA SER A 176 -7.81 -13.00 31.94
C SER A 176 -6.94 -12.19 30.96
N SER A 177 -6.08 -11.33 31.50
CA SER A 177 -5.10 -10.55 30.73
C SER A 177 -4.16 -11.42 29.89
N SER A 178 -3.94 -12.68 30.28
CA SER A 178 -3.14 -13.64 29.52
C SER A 178 -3.83 -14.15 28.26
N VAL A 179 -5.17 -14.15 28.22
CA VAL A 179 -5.96 -14.71 27.10
C VAL A 179 -6.68 -13.65 26.27
N VAL A 180 -6.68 -12.39 26.69
CA VAL A 180 -7.30 -11.28 25.93
C VAL A 180 -6.76 -11.17 24.50
N SER A 181 -5.49 -11.55 24.32
CA SER A 181 -4.77 -11.77 23.06
C SER A 181 -5.55 -12.54 21.98
N PHE A 182 -6.26 -13.57 22.41
CA PHE A 182 -6.94 -14.49 21.50
C PHE A 182 -8.11 -13.84 20.76
N ALA A 183 -8.62 -12.69 21.21
CA ALA A 183 -9.59 -11.92 20.45
C ALA A 183 -9.06 -11.52 19.05
N LEU A 184 -7.74 -11.39 18.89
CA LEU A 184 -7.10 -11.04 17.61
C LEU A 184 -6.88 -12.26 16.70
N THR A 185 -7.14 -13.48 17.15
CA THR A 185 -6.98 -14.71 16.33
C THR A 185 -7.83 -14.65 15.06
N GLY A 186 -8.97 -13.96 15.10
CA GLY A 186 -9.80 -13.74 13.93
C GLY A 186 -9.08 -13.00 12.79
N GLN A 187 -8.02 -12.24 13.06
CA GLN A 187 -7.23 -11.56 12.04
C GLN A 187 -6.49 -12.54 11.13
N ILE A 188 -6.12 -13.71 11.66
CA ILE A 188 -5.53 -14.80 10.86
C ILE A 188 -6.57 -15.30 9.86
N VAL A 189 -7.80 -15.55 10.32
CA VAL A 189 -8.92 -15.96 9.46
C VAL A 189 -9.20 -14.90 8.40
N VAL A 190 -9.20 -13.63 8.79
CA VAL A 190 -9.35 -12.50 7.87
C VAL A 190 -8.21 -12.45 6.86
N ALA A 191 -6.96 -12.69 7.25
CA ALA A 191 -5.82 -12.71 6.32
C ALA A 191 -6.01 -13.79 5.25
N PHE A 192 -6.46 -14.99 5.63
CA PHE A 192 -6.77 -16.06 4.68
C PHE A 192 -7.98 -15.74 3.79
N LEU A 193 -9.02 -15.09 4.33
CA LEU A 193 -10.22 -14.72 3.61
C LEU A 193 -10.01 -13.51 2.67
N ALA A 194 -9.15 -12.57 3.06
CA ALA A 194 -8.84 -11.37 2.30
C ALA A 194 -8.19 -11.69 0.95
N LEU A 195 -7.40 -12.76 0.85
CA LEU A 195 -6.69 -13.11 -0.38
C LEU A 195 -7.59 -13.53 -1.55
N PRO A 196 -8.53 -14.48 -1.40
CA PRO A 196 -9.45 -14.82 -2.48
C PRO A 196 -10.39 -13.66 -2.77
N LEU A 197 -10.91 -12.95 -1.76
CA LEU A 197 -11.88 -11.87 -1.95
C LEU A 197 -11.25 -10.58 -2.51
N LEU A 198 -10.27 -10.02 -1.81
CA LEU A 198 -9.66 -8.73 -2.16
C LEU A 198 -8.51 -8.87 -3.17
N GLY A 199 -7.88 -10.05 -3.24
CA GLY A 199 -6.88 -10.34 -4.27
C GLY A 199 -7.54 -10.78 -5.57
N ARG A 200 -7.89 -12.07 -5.65
CA ARG A 200 -8.39 -12.67 -6.90
C ARG A 200 -9.77 -12.14 -7.30
N GLY A 201 -10.66 -11.90 -6.33
CA GLY A 201 -11.99 -11.36 -6.55
C GLY A 201 -11.93 -9.94 -7.11
N SER A 202 -11.11 -9.06 -6.52
CA SER A 202 -10.85 -7.72 -7.05
C SER A 202 -10.32 -7.75 -8.48
N ASP A 203 -9.30 -8.57 -8.75
CA ASP A 203 -8.74 -8.70 -10.10
C ASP A 203 -9.76 -9.23 -11.10
N TRP A 204 -10.64 -10.15 -10.70
CA TRP A 204 -11.71 -10.67 -11.53
C TRP A 204 -12.75 -9.60 -11.85
N VAL A 205 -13.20 -8.83 -10.85
CA VAL A 205 -14.14 -7.72 -11.04
C VAL A 205 -13.55 -6.68 -11.99
N ILE A 206 -12.28 -6.30 -11.79
CA ILE A 206 -11.58 -5.35 -12.65
C ILE A 206 -11.50 -5.87 -14.10
N ARG A 207 -11.14 -7.15 -14.30
CA ARG A 207 -11.07 -7.77 -15.63
C ARG A 207 -12.44 -7.84 -16.30
N PHE A 208 -13.49 -8.12 -15.54
CA PHE A 208 -14.85 -8.16 -16.04
C PHE A 208 -15.30 -6.80 -16.57
N PHE A 209 -15.11 -5.73 -15.78
CA PHE A 209 -15.44 -4.37 -16.21
C PHE A 209 -14.54 -3.86 -17.34
N ALA A 210 -13.25 -4.18 -17.34
CA ALA A 210 -12.34 -3.85 -18.42
C ALA A 210 -12.74 -4.51 -19.75
N ARG A 211 -13.13 -5.81 -19.73
CA ARG A 211 -13.63 -6.52 -20.92
C ARG A 211 -14.91 -5.91 -21.45
N ARG A 212 -15.82 -5.51 -20.56
CA ARG A 212 -17.09 -4.88 -20.94
C ARG A 212 -16.89 -3.48 -21.56
N ASN A 213 -15.79 -2.80 -21.24
CA ASN A 213 -15.46 -1.47 -21.76
C ASN A 213 -14.44 -1.49 -22.91
N GLY A 214 -14.49 -2.52 -23.76
CA GLY A 214 -13.62 -2.62 -24.94
C GLY A 214 -12.14 -2.91 -24.63
N GLY A 215 -11.83 -3.44 -23.44
CA GLY A 215 -10.47 -3.78 -23.03
C GLY A 215 -9.66 -2.62 -22.44
N ILE A 216 -10.23 -1.42 -22.32
CA ILE A 216 -9.56 -0.26 -21.74
C ILE A 216 -9.65 -0.33 -20.22
N HIS A 217 -8.52 -0.53 -19.55
CA HIS A 217 -8.43 -0.50 -18.10
C HIS A 217 -8.53 0.94 -17.58
N ARG A 218 -9.51 1.18 -16.71
CA ARG A 218 -9.68 2.45 -16.00
C ARG A 218 -9.32 2.24 -14.52
N PRO A 219 -8.45 3.09 -13.92
CA PRO A 219 -8.09 2.98 -12.50
C PRO A 219 -9.29 2.98 -11.56
N GLU A 220 -10.38 3.65 -11.95
CA GLU A 220 -11.61 3.79 -11.17
C GLU A 220 -12.30 2.44 -10.90
N TYR A 221 -12.10 1.42 -11.73
CA TYR A 221 -12.66 0.08 -11.48
C TYR A 221 -12.11 -0.58 -10.21
N ARG A 222 -10.98 -0.09 -9.68
CA ARG A 222 -10.43 -0.55 -8.39
C ARG A 222 -11.26 -0.12 -7.19
N LEU A 223 -12.09 0.92 -7.32
CA LEU A 223 -12.97 1.37 -6.23
C LEU A 223 -14.19 0.46 -6.07
N ILE A 224 -14.57 -0.35 -7.05
CA ILE A 224 -15.77 -1.20 -6.95
C ILE A 224 -15.62 -2.25 -5.83
N PRO A 225 -14.49 -2.99 -5.73
CA PRO A 225 -14.25 -3.92 -4.61
C PRO A 225 -14.19 -3.25 -3.23
N LEU A 226 -14.04 -1.93 -3.14
CA LEU A 226 -13.99 -1.17 -1.88
C LEU A 226 -15.34 -1.11 -1.17
N ILE A 227 -16.45 -1.26 -1.91
CA ILE A 227 -17.81 -1.16 -1.37
C ILE A 227 -18.02 -2.17 -0.23
N ILE A 228 -17.56 -3.42 -0.41
CA ILE A 228 -17.72 -4.48 0.58
C ILE A 228 -16.95 -4.15 1.89
N PRO A 229 -15.63 -3.86 1.85
CA PRO A 229 -14.87 -3.38 3.01
C PRO A 229 -15.53 -2.21 3.75
N VAL A 230 -16.01 -1.19 3.04
CA VAL A 230 -16.62 0.00 3.66
C VAL A 230 -17.89 -0.36 4.41
N ILE A 231 -18.77 -1.16 3.81
CA ILE A 231 -20.02 -1.59 4.46
C ILE A 231 -19.69 -2.43 5.71
N VAL A 232 -18.79 -3.40 5.57
CA VAL A 232 -18.37 -4.26 6.69
C VAL A 232 -17.74 -3.42 7.81
N GLY A 233 -16.87 -2.47 7.49
CA GLY A 233 -16.22 -1.60 8.48
C GLY A 233 -17.21 -0.66 9.18
N THR A 234 -18.18 -0.12 8.44
CA THR A 234 -19.23 0.72 9.01
C THR A 234 -20.07 -0.06 10.01
N LEU A 235 -20.57 -1.24 9.61
CA LEU A 235 -21.37 -2.09 10.48
C LEU A 235 -20.56 -2.58 11.69
N ALA A 236 -19.31 -3.00 11.46
CA ALA A 236 -18.43 -3.46 12.53
C ALA A 236 -18.17 -2.36 13.59
N SER A 237 -17.96 -1.11 13.17
CA SER A 237 -17.77 0.01 14.11
C SER A 237 -19.00 0.22 14.98
N VAL A 238 -20.19 0.24 14.35
CA VAL A 238 -21.45 0.45 15.08
C VAL A 238 -21.75 -0.72 16.03
N ILE A 239 -21.57 -1.97 15.58
CA ILE A 239 -21.78 -3.14 16.42
C ILE A 239 -20.78 -3.14 17.59
N TYR A 240 -19.54 -2.74 17.37
CA TYR A 240 -18.54 -2.61 18.44
C TYR A 240 -18.94 -1.56 19.49
N GLY A 241 -19.36 -0.38 19.05
CA GLY A 241 -19.83 0.68 19.95
C GLY A 241 -21.01 0.23 20.82
N GLN A 242 -22.02 -0.36 20.19
CA GLN A 242 -23.21 -0.89 20.89
C GLN A 242 -22.87 -2.03 21.86
N ALA A 243 -21.99 -2.95 21.44
CA ALA A 243 -21.58 -4.07 22.28
C ALA A 243 -20.70 -3.63 23.46
N ALA A 244 -19.90 -2.57 23.28
CA ALA A 244 -19.06 -2.00 24.33
C ALA A 244 -19.85 -1.17 25.34
N GLU A 245 -20.91 -0.48 24.93
CA GLU A 245 -21.75 0.32 25.83
C GLU A 245 -22.77 -0.52 26.62
N HIS A 246 -23.28 -1.60 26.01
CA HIS A 246 -24.26 -2.49 26.65
C HIS A 246 -23.72 -3.91 26.84
N PRO A 247 -22.64 -4.10 27.61
CA PRO A 247 -21.99 -5.39 27.70
C PRO A 247 -22.87 -6.48 28.37
N ASP A 248 -23.91 -6.08 29.12
CA ASP A 248 -24.90 -7.00 29.71
C ASP A 248 -25.88 -7.59 28.69
N ARG A 249 -26.06 -6.94 27.53
CA ARG A 249 -27.01 -7.36 26.48
C ARG A 249 -26.34 -8.14 25.37
N TYR A 250 -25.04 -7.93 25.16
CA TYR A 250 -24.29 -8.52 24.06
C TYR A 250 -23.32 -9.60 24.57
N HIS A 251 -23.13 -10.64 23.76
CA HIS A 251 -22.12 -11.66 24.03
C HIS A 251 -20.73 -11.12 23.65
N TRP A 252 -19.67 -11.54 24.34
CA TRP A 252 -18.27 -11.14 24.04
C TRP A 252 -17.88 -11.36 22.57
N PHE A 253 -18.55 -12.32 21.92
CA PHE A 253 -18.35 -12.63 20.50
C PHE A 253 -18.67 -11.43 19.59
N ALA A 254 -19.62 -10.56 19.95
CA ALA A 254 -19.93 -9.37 19.15
C ALA A 254 -18.74 -8.40 19.09
N ILE A 255 -18.02 -8.24 20.21
CA ILE A 255 -16.81 -7.40 20.29
C ILE A 255 -15.70 -8.02 19.45
N VAL A 256 -15.44 -9.31 19.65
CA VAL A 256 -14.39 -10.05 18.92
C VAL A 256 -14.68 -10.08 17.42
N PHE A 257 -15.92 -10.37 17.02
CA PHE A 257 -16.32 -10.40 15.62
C PHE A 257 -16.15 -9.02 14.97
N SER A 258 -16.66 -7.96 15.60
CA SER A 258 -16.56 -6.59 15.07
C SER A 258 -15.12 -6.11 14.97
N LEU A 259 -14.27 -6.40 15.96
CA LEU A 259 -12.84 -6.10 15.91
C LEU A 259 -12.17 -6.70 14.67
N ASN A 260 -12.45 -7.98 14.39
CA ASN A 260 -11.87 -8.68 13.25
C ASN A 260 -12.52 -8.31 11.91
N ALA A 261 -13.83 -8.04 11.91
CA ALA A 261 -14.55 -7.55 10.73
C ALA A 261 -14.05 -6.16 10.31
N TYR A 262 -13.75 -5.28 11.26
CA TYR A 262 -13.14 -3.99 10.97
C TYR A 262 -11.71 -4.12 10.43
N TYR A 263 -10.94 -5.09 10.94
CA TYR A 263 -9.63 -5.41 10.37
C TYR A 263 -9.72 -5.81 8.88
N PHE A 264 -10.75 -6.56 8.48
CA PHE A 264 -11.01 -6.85 7.06
C PHE A 264 -11.27 -5.57 6.26
N ALA A 265 -12.05 -4.64 6.81
CA ALA A 265 -12.33 -3.34 6.19
C ALA A 265 -11.05 -2.53 5.98
N PHE A 266 -10.19 -2.46 7.01
CA PHE A 266 -8.88 -1.80 6.94
C PHE A 266 -7.99 -2.43 5.85
N VAL A 267 -7.83 -3.75 5.83
CA VAL A 267 -6.99 -4.43 4.82
C VAL A 267 -7.50 -4.16 3.41
N GLY A 268 -8.81 -4.19 3.20
CA GLY A 268 -9.43 -3.87 1.91
C GLY A 268 -9.24 -2.43 1.46
N ALA A 269 -9.53 -1.46 2.35
CA ALA A 269 -9.34 -0.04 2.07
C ALA A 269 -7.87 0.30 1.78
N ASN A 270 -6.95 -0.35 2.49
CA ASN A 270 -5.53 -0.18 2.30
C ASN A 270 -5.04 -0.68 0.94
N GLN A 271 -5.42 -1.91 0.59
CA GLN A 271 -5.03 -2.52 -0.69
C GLN A 271 -5.60 -1.73 -1.88
N VAL A 272 -6.88 -1.36 -1.82
CA VAL A 272 -7.52 -0.58 -2.88
C VAL A 272 -6.92 0.82 -2.96
N GLY A 273 -6.71 1.51 -1.84
CA GLY A 273 -6.15 2.86 -1.83
C GLY A 273 -4.76 2.93 -2.47
N ILE A 274 -3.86 2.02 -2.10
CA ILE A 274 -2.51 1.95 -2.68
C ILE A 274 -2.57 1.64 -4.18
N THR A 275 -3.34 0.62 -4.56
CA THR A 275 -3.40 0.21 -5.98
C THR A 275 -4.10 1.24 -6.86
N TYR A 276 -5.12 1.93 -6.35
CA TYR A 276 -5.75 3.06 -7.03
C TYR A 276 -4.78 4.22 -7.21
N ALA A 277 -4.06 4.60 -6.16
CA ALA A 277 -3.10 5.69 -6.20
C ALA A 277 -1.99 5.44 -7.24
N LEU A 278 -1.45 4.21 -7.28
CA LEU A 278 -0.44 3.80 -8.26
C LEU A 278 -0.97 3.81 -9.70
N ASP A 279 -2.19 3.33 -9.92
CA ASP A 279 -2.78 3.27 -11.26
C ASP A 279 -3.29 4.63 -11.77
N ALA A 280 -3.71 5.52 -10.86
CA ALA A 280 -4.12 6.87 -11.20
C ALA A 280 -2.93 7.76 -11.60
N TYR A 281 -1.77 7.55 -10.96
CA TYR A 281 -0.56 8.37 -11.14
C TYR A 281 0.70 7.53 -11.43
N PRO A 282 0.73 6.79 -12.54
CA PRO A 282 1.85 5.91 -12.87
C PRO A 282 3.14 6.67 -13.19
N THR A 283 3.07 7.96 -13.52
CA THR A 283 4.23 8.82 -13.75
C THR A 283 4.89 9.31 -12.47
N ARG A 284 4.29 9.11 -11.30
CA ARG A 284 4.85 9.50 -10.00
C ARG A 284 4.65 8.39 -8.98
N SER A 285 4.80 7.13 -9.39
CA SER A 285 4.40 5.97 -8.59
C SER A 285 5.17 5.88 -7.26
N GLY A 286 6.48 6.19 -7.29
CA GLY A 286 7.33 6.23 -6.11
C GLY A 286 6.88 7.27 -5.07
N PRO A 287 6.86 8.57 -5.41
CA PRO A 287 6.36 9.63 -4.53
C PRO A 287 4.95 9.35 -3.97
N VAL A 288 4.04 8.85 -4.83
CA VAL A 288 2.66 8.49 -4.47
C VAL A 288 2.61 7.40 -3.40
N LEU A 289 3.43 6.35 -3.55
CA LEU A 289 3.47 5.25 -2.60
C LEU A 289 4.01 5.68 -1.23
N VAL A 290 5.02 6.56 -1.22
CA VAL A 290 5.60 7.08 0.02
C VAL A 290 4.59 7.96 0.75
N ILE A 291 3.94 8.89 0.04
CA ILE A 291 3.01 9.83 0.67
C ILE A 291 1.76 9.13 1.22
N ILE A 292 1.24 8.11 0.52
CA ILE A 292 0.10 7.35 1.02
C ILE A 292 0.44 6.57 2.29
N CYS A 293 1.65 6.04 2.40
CA CYS A 293 2.08 5.33 3.60
C CYS A 293 2.37 6.29 4.76
N ALA A 294 3.04 7.41 4.49
CA ALA A 294 3.42 8.39 5.50
C ALA A 294 2.20 9.14 6.07
N MET A 295 1.37 9.69 5.19
CA MET A 295 0.20 10.49 5.60
C MET A 295 -0.86 9.63 6.29
N ARG A 296 -1.02 8.37 5.85
CA ARG A 296 -1.87 7.39 6.55
C ARG A 296 -1.46 7.27 8.02
N GLY A 297 -0.15 7.18 8.30
CA GLY A 297 0.37 7.14 9.67
C GLY A 297 -0.04 8.36 10.49
N VAL A 298 0.13 9.56 9.94
CA VAL A 298 -0.22 10.83 10.60
C VAL A 298 -1.72 10.91 10.91
N ILE A 299 -2.57 10.62 9.92
CA ILE A 299 -4.05 10.65 10.09
C ILE A 299 -4.49 9.58 11.10
N SER A 300 -3.87 8.40 11.05
CA SER A 300 -4.19 7.31 11.97
C SER A 300 -3.85 7.66 13.41
N PHE A 301 -2.70 8.29 13.63
CA PHE A 301 -2.28 8.76 14.94
C PHE A 301 -3.25 9.81 15.46
N GLY A 302 -3.65 10.79 14.64
CA GLY A 302 -4.65 11.79 15.03
C GLY A 302 -6.00 11.16 15.41
N THR A 303 -6.44 10.15 14.65
CA THR A 303 -7.70 9.44 14.91
C THR A 303 -7.64 8.62 16.19
N SER A 304 -6.56 7.86 16.42
CA SER A 304 -6.40 7.00 17.59
C SER A 304 -6.10 7.79 18.87
N TYR A 305 -5.34 8.88 18.78
CA TYR A 305 -5.10 9.77 19.92
C TYR A 305 -6.40 10.42 20.42
N GLY A 306 -7.33 10.68 19.50
CA GLY A 306 -8.67 11.17 19.82
C GLY A 306 -9.58 10.16 20.50
N VAL A 307 -9.27 8.85 20.51
CA VAL A 307 -10.25 7.84 20.94
C VAL A 307 -10.62 7.97 22.42
N THR A 308 -9.64 8.15 23.30
CA THR A 308 -9.85 8.24 24.75
C THR A 308 -10.73 9.44 25.15
N PRO A 309 -10.46 10.68 24.70
CA PRO A 309 -11.36 11.80 25.00
C PRO A 309 -12.74 11.67 24.33
N PHE A 310 -12.84 11.01 23.17
CA PHE A 310 -14.14 10.74 22.53
C PHE A 310 -14.98 9.78 23.37
N ILE A 311 -14.39 8.68 23.86
CA ILE A 311 -15.09 7.72 24.70
C ILE A 311 -15.52 8.36 26.03
N ASN A 312 -14.66 9.18 26.63
CA ASN A 312 -14.98 9.86 27.89
C ASN A 312 -16.10 10.90 27.77
N SER A 313 -16.32 11.48 26.58
CA SER A 313 -17.33 12.52 26.36
C SER A 313 -18.66 12.00 25.84
N LEU A 314 -18.63 10.98 24.96
CA LEU A 314 -19.79 10.49 24.22
C LEU A 314 -20.13 9.02 24.52
N GLY A 315 -19.32 8.33 25.34
CA GLY A 315 -19.43 6.90 25.54
C GLY A 315 -18.86 6.08 24.38
N TYR A 316 -18.96 4.76 24.51
CA TYR A 316 -18.46 3.83 23.50
C TYR A 316 -19.35 3.83 22.25
N ASP A 317 -20.68 3.88 22.41
CA ASP A 317 -21.61 3.92 21.29
C ASP A 317 -21.44 5.21 20.47
N GLY A 318 -21.39 6.36 21.14
CA GLY A 318 -21.20 7.65 20.47
C GLY A 318 -19.86 7.73 19.72
N ALA A 319 -18.76 7.32 20.35
CA ALA A 319 -17.43 7.37 19.73
C ALA A 319 -17.32 6.45 18.51
N PHE A 320 -17.68 5.16 18.66
CA PHE A 320 -17.56 4.19 17.56
C PHE A 320 -18.67 4.33 16.51
N GLY A 321 -19.83 4.89 16.88
CA GLY A 321 -20.88 5.31 15.96
C GLY A 321 -20.41 6.44 15.03
N ILE A 322 -19.69 7.44 15.57
CA ILE A 322 -19.07 8.51 14.75
C ILE A 322 -18.00 7.93 13.83
N TYR A 323 -17.14 7.03 14.30
CA TYR A 323 -16.16 6.37 13.43
C TYR A 323 -16.81 5.54 12.32
N GLY A 324 -17.92 4.87 12.61
CA GLY A 324 -18.76 4.21 11.62
C GLY A 324 -19.32 5.19 10.59
N ALA A 325 -19.90 6.31 11.04
CA ALA A 325 -20.44 7.35 10.18
C ALA A 325 -19.37 8.02 9.32
N LEU A 326 -18.17 8.26 9.85
CA LEU A 326 -17.02 8.78 9.10
C LEU A 326 -16.55 7.77 8.04
N THR A 327 -16.49 6.48 8.39
CA THR A 327 -16.13 5.41 7.45
C THR A 327 -17.15 5.33 6.30
N ALA A 328 -18.45 5.40 6.62
CA ALA A 328 -19.52 5.42 5.63
C ALA A 328 -19.49 6.69 4.78
N GLY A 329 -19.29 7.87 5.39
CA GLY A 329 -19.24 9.16 4.72
C GLY A 329 -18.08 9.26 3.73
N LEU A 330 -16.87 8.86 4.14
CA LEU A 330 -15.73 8.77 3.24
C LEU A 330 -15.98 7.69 2.16
N GLY A 331 -16.61 6.57 2.51
CA GLY A 331 -17.05 5.57 1.54
C GLY A 331 -17.98 6.13 0.46
N ALA A 332 -18.97 6.94 0.86
CA ALA A 332 -19.92 7.59 -0.03
C ALA A 332 -19.24 8.64 -0.93
N ILE A 333 -18.28 9.40 -0.40
CA ILE A 333 -17.43 10.29 -1.22
C ILE A 333 -16.65 9.48 -2.26
N GLY A 334 -16.28 8.24 -1.97
CA GLY A 334 -15.67 7.33 -2.94
C GLY A 334 -16.54 7.07 -4.17
N ILE A 335 -17.86 7.08 -4.03
CA ILE A 335 -18.79 6.97 -5.17
C ILE A 335 -18.69 8.23 -6.05
N LEU A 336 -18.57 9.40 -5.46
CA LEU A 336 -18.37 10.65 -6.20
C LEU A 336 -17.03 10.65 -6.93
N VAL A 337 -15.97 10.16 -6.29
CA VAL A 337 -14.65 9.97 -6.92
C VAL A 337 -14.71 8.96 -8.06
N PHE A 338 -15.54 7.91 -7.96
CA PHE A 338 -15.74 6.96 -9.04
C PHE A 338 -16.43 7.60 -10.26
N ILE A 339 -17.44 8.45 -10.05
CA ILE A 339 -18.19 9.10 -11.14
C ILE A 339 -17.36 10.22 -11.79
N TRP A 340 -16.71 11.07 -10.99
CA TRP A 340 -15.96 12.23 -11.46
C TRP A 340 -14.45 11.99 -11.61
N GLY A 341 -13.97 10.76 -11.39
CA GLY A 341 -12.54 10.45 -11.39
C GLY A 341 -11.83 10.83 -12.70
N THR A 342 -12.50 10.69 -13.85
CA THR A 342 -11.95 11.11 -15.14
C THR A 342 -11.78 12.63 -15.24
N GLN A 343 -12.72 13.40 -14.70
CA GLN A 343 -12.68 14.86 -14.70
C GLN A 343 -11.64 15.39 -13.71
N ILE A 344 -11.56 14.79 -12.52
CA ILE A 344 -10.55 15.12 -11.50
C ILE A 344 -9.16 14.88 -12.09
N ARG A 345 -8.92 13.72 -12.72
CA ARG A 345 -7.63 13.42 -13.37
C ARG A 345 -7.33 14.34 -14.53
N ALA A 346 -8.32 14.72 -15.35
CA ALA A 346 -8.12 15.70 -16.41
C ALA A 346 -7.73 17.08 -15.87
N LEU A 347 -8.30 17.50 -14.73
CA LEU A 347 -7.98 18.75 -14.07
C LEU A 347 -6.54 18.74 -13.53
N VAL A 348 -6.15 17.66 -12.84
CA VAL A 348 -4.81 17.56 -12.24
C VAL A 348 -3.72 17.10 -13.20
N ALA A 349 -4.07 16.67 -14.43
CA ALA A 349 -3.12 16.16 -15.44
C ALA A 349 -1.95 17.12 -15.68
N LYS A 350 -2.22 18.44 -15.70
CA LYS A 350 -1.19 19.48 -15.88
C LYS A 350 -0.11 19.44 -14.79
N TRP A 351 -0.46 19.00 -13.59
CA TRP A 351 0.41 18.94 -12.41
C TRP A 351 0.94 17.53 -12.14
N ALA A 352 0.29 16.50 -12.71
CA ALA A 352 0.66 15.10 -12.58
C ALA A 352 1.81 14.68 -13.52
N ILE A 353 1.94 15.33 -14.68
CA ILE A 353 3.08 15.12 -15.59
C ILE A 353 4.35 15.59 -14.87
N ALA A 354 5.32 14.69 -14.67
CA ALA A 354 6.64 15.14 -14.22
C ALA A 354 7.27 15.90 -15.38
N ASN A 355 7.86 17.07 -15.10
CA ASN A 355 8.62 17.80 -16.11
C ASN A 355 9.67 16.85 -16.67
N ILE A 356 9.59 16.53 -17.97
CA ILE A 356 10.54 15.69 -18.68
C ILE A 356 11.89 16.39 -18.55
N THR A 357 12.67 15.96 -17.57
CA THR A 357 14.05 16.39 -17.42
C THR A 357 14.86 15.56 -18.39
N THR A 358 15.84 16.18 -19.03
CA THR A 358 16.76 15.55 -19.98
C THR A 358 17.57 14.41 -19.37
N THR A 359 17.50 14.26 -18.04
CA THR A 359 18.03 13.16 -17.24
C THR A 359 16.91 12.17 -16.89
N PRO A 360 17.12 10.86 -17.06
CA PRO A 360 16.15 9.85 -16.64
C PRO A 360 15.87 9.98 -15.14
N SER A 361 14.63 10.31 -14.77
CA SER A 361 14.21 10.32 -13.37
C SER A 361 13.64 8.96 -12.96
N TYR A 362 14.07 8.48 -11.81
CA TYR A 362 13.61 7.28 -11.12
C TYR A 362 12.29 7.46 -10.35
N ASN A 363 11.74 8.68 -10.35
CA ASN A 363 10.47 8.99 -9.69
C ASN A 363 9.24 8.47 -10.45
N HIS A 364 9.43 7.85 -11.62
CA HIS A 364 8.39 7.30 -12.48
C HIS A 364 7.95 5.90 -12.05
#